data_AF-A0A150UUD3-F1
#
_entry.id   AF-A0A150UUD3-F1
#
_cell.length_a   1.000
_cell.length_b   1.000
_cell.length_c   1.000
_cell.angle_alpha   90.00
_cell.angle_beta   90.00
_cell.angle_gamma   90.00
#
_symmetry.space_group_name_H-M   'P 1'
#
loop_
_entity.id
_entity.type
_entity.pdbx_description
1 polymer ?
#
loop_
_entity_poly.entity_id
_entity_poly.type
_entity_poly.pdbx_seq_one_letter_code
_entity_poly.pdbx_strand_id
1 'polypeptide(L)'
;PDAVELQTSVLERHGDALFVPEGKQVPYLAETARREIAHIHASDLSAHVVLSLADAREVVAKGWGERHRASGTRLLPLGYTMVYVPRTVEEVEVCVEIIRAGVEYMRSCETAGC
;
A
#
# COMPACT_ATOMS: atom_id res chain seq x y z
N PRO A 1 -9.42 3.40 17.47
CA PRO A 1 -8.04 3.75 17.09
C PRO A 1 -7.47 2.68 16.16
N ASP A 2 -7.27 3.09 14.92
CA ASP A 2 -6.75 2.35 13.79
C ASP A 2 -5.31 1.93 14.01
N ALA A 3 -5.12 0.80 14.68
CA ALA A 3 -3.78 0.30 14.96
C ALA A 3 -3.16 -0.25 13.66
N VAL A 4 -2.41 0.60 12.98
CA VAL A 4 -1.30 0.20 12.11
C VAL A 4 -0.01 0.32 12.92
N GLU A 5 0.98 -0.48 12.59
CA GLU A 5 2.30 -0.41 13.20
C GLU A 5 3.28 0.30 12.28
N LEU A 6 4.21 1.05 12.86
CA LEU A 6 5.32 1.64 12.13
C LEU A 6 6.55 0.76 12.34
N GLN A 7 7.11 0.23 11.26
CA GLN A 7 8.33 -0.58 11.28
C GLN A 7 9.16 -0.28 10.03
N THR A 8 10.40 -0.76 9.96
CA THR A 8 11.22 -0.67 8.74
C THR A 8 10.57 -1.47 7.60
N SER A 9 10.51 -0.91 6.39
CA SER A 9 10.00 -1.64 5.22
C SER A 9 10.74 -2.97 5.04
N VAL A 10 9.98 -4.06 4.87
CA VAL A 10 10.52 -5.39 4.56
C VAL A 10 10.75 -5.52 3.05
N LEU A 11 9.97 -4.81 2.24
CA LEU A 11 10.08 -4.81 0.77
C LEU A 11 11.30 -4.01 0.29
N GLU A 12 11.60 -2.87 0.92
CA GLU A 12 12.77 -2.04 0.59
C GLU A 12 13.98 -2.28 1.48
N ARG A 13 13.77 -2.84 2.69
CA ARG A 13 14.79 -3.07 3.73
C ARG A 13 15.33 -1.78 4.38
N HIS A 14 14.69 -0.64 4.15
CA HIS A 14 14.99 0.65 4.77
C HIS A 14 13.74 1.53 4.79
N GLY A 15 13.79 2.63 5.54
CA GLY A 15 12.68 3.58 5.61
C GLY A 15 11.49 3.07 6.42
N ASP A 16 10.65 3.99 6.86
CA ASP A 16 9.48 3.68 7.66
C ASP A 16 8.32 3.22 6.77
N ALA A 17 7.63 2.19 7.23
CA ALA A 17 6.49 1.59 6.56
C ALA A 17 5.36 1.28 7.55
N LEU A 18 4.13 1.38 7.05
CA LEU A 18 2.91 1.04 7.78
C LEU A 18 2.65 -0.46 7.64
N PHE A 19 2.29 -1.11 8.73
CA PHE A 19 1.99 -2.54 8.78
C PHE A 19 0.65 -2.84 9.43
N VAL A 20 0.01 -3.92 8.99
CA VAL A 20 -1.08 -4.54 9.74
C VAL A 20 -0.50 -5.26 10.97
N PRO A 21 -0.96 -4.98 12.21
CA PRO A 21 -0.42 -5.57 13.45
C PRO A 21 -0.44 -7.09 13.45
N GLU A 22 0.55 -7.74 14.04
CA GLU A 22 0.63 -9.21 14.08
C GLU A 22 -0.66 -9.88 14.63
N GLY A 23 -0.97 -11.08 14.14
CA GLY A 23 -2.17 -11.83 14.53
C GLY A 23 -3.48 -11.37 13.87
N LYS A 24 -3.48 -10.25 13.13
CA LYS A 24 -4.62 -9.86 12.26
C LYS A 24 -4.52 -10.54 10.90
N GLN A 25 -5.66 -10.84 10.28
CA GLN A 25 -5.68 -11.35 8.91
C GLN A 25 -5.46 -10.21 7.91
N VAL A 26 -4.96 -10.55 6.72
CA VAL A 26 -4.84 -9.67 5.56
C VAL A 26 -5.52 -10.35 4.37
N PRO A 27 -5.97 -9.61 3.35
CA PRO A 27 -6.54 -10.22 2.15
C PRO A 27 -5.60 -11.25 1.51
N TYR A 28 -6.16 -12.37 1.05
CA TYR A 28 -5.40 -13.44 0.40
C TYR A 28 -4.51 -12.92 -0.74
N LEU A 29 -5.06 -12.01 -1.57
CA LEU A 29 -4.33 -11.41 -2.69
C LEU A 29 -3.19 -10.46 -2.27
N ALA A 30 -3.09 -10.13 -0.99
CA ALA A 30 -2.07 -9.25 -0.42
C ALA A 30 -1.04 -9.98 0.46
N GLU A 31 -1.14 -11.30 0.65
CA GLU A 31 -0.25 -12.07 1.53
C GLU A 31 1.25 -11.85 1.23
N THR A 32 1.61 -11.72 -0.04
CA THR A 32 3.01 -11.52 -0.47
C THR A 32 3.60 -10.17 -0.03
N ALA A 33 2.78 -9.19 0.38
CA ALA A 33 3.28 -7.95 0.97
C ALA A 33 3.75 -8.10 2.42
N ARG A 34 3.60 -9.28 3.03
CA ARG A 34 4.07 -9.55 4.41
C ARG A 34 3.55 -8.51 5.39
N ARG A 35 2.25 -8.17 5.26
CA ARG A 35 1.53 -7.22 6.11
C ARG A 35 1.94 -5.75 5.92
N GLU A 36 2.93 -5.45 5.09
CA GLU A 36 3.31 -4.09 4.73
C GLU A 36 2.19 -3.45 3.89
N ILE A 37 1.73 -2.28 4.31
CA ILE A 37 0.62 -1.54 3.68
C ILE A 37 1.20 -0.51 2.73
N ALA A 38 2.09 0.34 3.23
CA ALA A 38 2.67 1.44 2.47
C ALA A 38 4.00 1.90 3.05
N HIS A 39 4.87 2.44 2.21
CA HIS A 39 6.08 3.16 2.61
C HIS A 39 6.36 4.30 1.62
N ILE A 40 7.18 5.26 2.05
CA ILE A 40 7.60 6.40 1.23
C ILE A 40 9.11 6.31 1.01
N HIS A 41 9.54 6.41 -0.25
CA HIS A 41 10.95 6.43 -0.60
C HIS A 41 11.60 7.72 -0.09
N ALA A 42 12.71 7.62 0.62
CA ALA A 42 13.49 8.78 1.03
C ALA A 42 14.17 9.49 -0.15
N SER A 43 14.41 8.80 -1.27
CA SER A 43 15.17 9.31 -2.42
C SER A 43 14.38 10.22 -3.34
N ASP A 44 13.11 9.90 -3.59
CA ASP A 44 12.27 10.59 -4.58
C ASP A 44 10.88 10.96 -4.06
N LEU A 45 10.59 10.62 -2.80
CA LEU A 45 9.32 10.89 -2.11
C LEU A 45 8.08 10.30 -2.80
N SER A 46 8.27 9.36 -3.73
CA SER A 46 7.20 8.48 -4.19
C SER A 46 6.89 7.44 -3.11
N ALA A 47 5.74 6.78 -3.23
CA ALA A 47 5.32 5.78 -2.27
C ALA A 47 4.95 4.47 -2.96
N HIS A 48 5.13 3.35 -2.26
CA HIS A 48 4.44 2.12 -2.62
C HIS A 48 3.26 1.91 -1.68
N VAL A 49 2.12 1.47 -2.23
CA VAL A 49 0.90 1.17 -1.49
C VAL A 49 0.29 -0.14 -2.00
N VAL A 50 -0.11 -1.02 -1.08
CA VAL A 50 -0.92 -2.20 -1.40
C VAL A 50 -2.39 -1.79 -1.44
N LEU A 51 -2.96 -1.77 -2.65
CA LEU A 51 -4.35 -1.36 -2.88
C LEU A 51 -5.23 -2.55 -3.27
N SER A 52 -6.55 -2.38 -3.09
CA SER A 52 -7.50 -3.26 -3.77
C SER A 52 -7.34 -3.13 -5.30
N LEU A 53 -7.75 -4.14 -6.06
CA LEU A 53 -7.63 -4.06 -7.53
C LEU A 53 -8.48 -2.94 -8.13
N ALA A 54 -9.59 -2.57 -7.47
CA ALA A 54 -10.44 -1.46 -7.89
C ALA A 54 -9.74 -0.12 -7.68
N ASP A 55 -9.17 0.09 -6.48
CA ASP A 55 -8.47 1.34 -6.14
C ASP A 55 -7.18 1.49 -6.93
N ALA A 56 -6.41 0.41 -7.10
CA ALA A 56 -5.21 0.40 -7.93
C ALA A 56 -5.54 0.83 -9.38
N ARG A 57 -6.63 0.30 -9.96
CA ARG A 57 -7.09 0.70 -11.29
C ARG A 57 -7.46 2.18 -11.33
N GLU A 58 -8.13 2.68 -10.30
CA GLU A 58 -8.54 4.09 -10.23
C GLU A 58 -7.35 5.04 -10.10
N VAL A 59 -6.39 4.73 -9.23
CA VAL A 59 -5.13 5.49 -9.05
C VAL A 59 -4.39 5.61 -10.38
N VAL A 60 -4.23 4.49 -11.09
CA VAL A 60 -3.55 4.48 -12.41
C VAL A 60 -4.36 5.26 -13.45
N ALA A 61 -5.68 5.04 -13.52
CA ALA A 61 -6.54 5.70 -14.50
C ALA A 61 -6.58 7.23 -14.32
N LYS A 62 -6.47 7.71 -13.08
CA LYS A 62 -6.42 9.14 -12.75
C LYS A 62 -5.00 9.74 -12.83
N GLY A 63 -3.98 8.94 -13.12
CA GLY A 63 -2.59 9.41 -13.28
C GLY A 63 -1.85 9.69 -11.96
N TRP A 64 -2.32 9.13 -10.84
CA TRP A 64 -1.68 9.29 -9.53
C TRP A 64 -0.54 8.29 -9.29
N GLY A 65 -0.39 7.31 -10.17
CA GLY A 65 0.58 6.26 -9.99
C GLY A 65 0.58 5.25 -11.12
N GLU A 66 1.39 4.22 -10.95
CA GLU A 66 1.53 3.11 -11.88
C GLU A 66 1.66 1.78 -11.14
N ARG A 67 1.28 0.70 -11.82
CA ARG A 67 1.50 -0.65 -11.30
C ARG A 67 2.99 -0.94 -11.28
N HIS A 68 3.53 -1.36 -10.14
CA HIS A 68 4.92 -1.75 -10.06
C HIS A 68 5.21 -2.97 -10.98
N ARG A 69 6.40 -3.00 -11.59
CA ARG A 69 6.74 -3.98 -12.64
C ARG A 69 6.65 -5.43 -12.17
N ALA A 70 6.96 -5.67 -10.90
CA ALA A 70 6.94 -7.01 -10.30
C ALA A 70 5.61 -7.35 -9.59
N SER A 71 4.59 -6.50 -9.65
CA SER A 71 3.26 -6.78 -9.08
C SER A 71 2.61 -7.98 -9.76
N GLY A 72 1.92 -8.81 -8.98
CA GLY A 72 1.27 -10.04 -9.47
C GLY A 72 2.22 -11.21 -9.71
N THR A 73 3.49 -11.07 -9.32
CA THR A 73 4.43 -12.19 -9.24
C THR A 73 4.37 -12.83 -7.85
N ARG A 74 5.16 -13.89 -7.61
CA ARG A 74 5.29 -14.47 -6.26
C ARG A 74 5.93 -13.52 -5.23
N LEU A 75 6.44 -12.36 -5.67
CA LEU A 75 7.15 -11.41 -4.81
C LEU A 75 6.27 -10.28 -4.28
N LEU A 76 5.27 -9.84 -5.05
CA LEU A 76 4.49 -8.64 -4.74
C LEU A 76 3.01 -8.82 -5.10
N PRO A 77 2.08 -8.28 -4.28
CA PRO A 77 0.66 -8.34 -4.58
C PRO A 77 0.34 -7.74 -5.95
N LEU A 78 -0.78 -8.18 -6.54
CA LEU A 78 -1.23 -7.64 -7.81
C LEU A 78 -1.56 -6.14 -7.72
N GLY A 79 -2.15 -5.69 -6.60
CA GLY A 79 -2.50 -4.30 -6.33
C GLY A 79 -1.34 -3.43 -5.82
N TYR A 80 -0.10 -3.95 -5.80
CA TYR A 80 1.07 -3.19 -5.37
C TYR A 80 1.37 -2.07 -6.39
N THR A 81 1.18 -0.84 -5.95
CA THR A 81 1.10 0.35 -6.80
C THR A 81 2.12 1.39 -6.34
N MET A 82 2.86 1.97 -7.28
CA MET A 82 3.70 3.14 -7.04
C MET A 82 2.83 4.39 -7.18
N VAL A 83 2.82 5.25 -6.15
CA VAL A 83 2.14 6.53 -6.12
C VAL A 83 3.18 7.62 -6.30
N TYR A 84 2.92 8.54 -7.22
CA TYR A 84 3.86 9.62 -7.54
C TYR A 84 3.93 10.66 -6.42
N VAL A 85 5.08 11.34 -6.31
CA VAL A 85 5.31 12.39 -5.33
C VAL A 85 4.31 13.55 -5.50
N PRO A 86 3.61 13.99 -4.44
CA PRO A 86 2.73 15.16 -4.53
C PRO A 86 3.55 16.45 -4.62
N ARG A 87 3.02 17.44 -5.35
CA ARG A 87 3.66 18.73 -5.62
C ARG A 87 2.98 19.89 -4.90
N THR A 88 1.77 19.69 -4.38
CA THR A 88 1.00 20.68 -3.63
C THR A 88 0.38 20.06 -2.38
N VAL A 89 -0.11 20.90 -1.47
CA VAL A 89 -0.80 20.43 -0.25
C VAL A 89 -2.07 19.67 -0.60
N GLU A 90 -2.79 20.11 -1.63
CA GLU A 90 -3.99 19.44 -2.13
C GLU A 90 -3.63 18.06 -2.72
N GLU A 91 -2.50 17.94 -3.42
CA GLU A 91 -2.02 16.63 -3.89
C GLU A 91 -1.61 15.74 -2.72
N VAL A 92 -1.07 16.29 -1.62
CA VAL A 92 -0.78 15.52 -0.39
C VAL A 92 -2.05 14.91 0.19
N GLU A 93 -3.16 15.65 0.22
CA GLU A 93 -4.45 15.12 0.68
C GLU A 93 -4.89 13.91 -0.17
N VAL A 94 -4.70 13.98 -1.49
CA VAL A 94 -4.99 12.83 -2.37
C VAL A 94 -4.08 11.64 -2.06
N CYS A 95 -2.77 11.85 -1.88
CA CYS A 95 -1.86 10.78 -1.48
C CYS A 95 -2.25 10.16 -0.13
N VAL A 96 -2.72 10.97 0.82
CA VAL A 96 -3.23 10.49 2.12
C VAL A 96 -4.47 9.62 1.93
N GLU A 97 -5.41 10.01 1.08
CA GLU A 97 -6.59 9.18 0.77
C GLU A 97 -6.21 7.85 0.09
N ILE A 98 -5.22 7.85 -0.80
CA ILE A 98 -4.72 6.61 -1.42
C ILE A 98 -4.12 5.67 -0.35
N ILE A 99 -3.32 6.22 0.57
CA ILE A 99 -2.74 5.43 1.68
C ILE A 99 -3.85 4.92 2.61
N ARG A 100 -4.87 5.73 2.91
CA ARG A 100 -6.05 5.31 3.70
C ARG A 100 -6.79 4.16 3.05
N ALA A 101 -7.04 4.23 1.74
CA ALA A 101 -7.64 3.12 0.99
C ALA A 101 -6.79 1.83 1.09
N GLY A 102 -5.45 1.96 1.06
CA GLY A 102 -4.55 0.83 1.31
C GLY A 102 -4.68 0.24 2.71
N VAL A 103 -4.79 1.09 3.74
CA VAL A 103 -5.02 0.65 5.13
C VAL A 103 -6.36 -0.08 5.27
N GLU A 104 -7.42 0.44 4.68
CA GLU A 104 -8.75 -0.16 4.69
C GLU A 104 -8.76 -1.52 3.98
N TYR A 105 -8.19 -1.59 2.77
CA TYR A 105 -8.07 -2.84 2.02
C TYR A 105 -7.29 -3.89 2.81
N MET A 106 -6.11 -3.54 3.31
CA MET A 106 -5.24 -4.49 4.04
C MET A 106 -5.87 -5.01 5.34
N ARG A 107 -6.88 -4.31 5.87
CA ARG A 107 -7.63 -4.68 7.08
C ARG A 107 -9.01 -5.27 6.78
N SER A 108 -9.42 -5.39 5.52
CA SER A 108 -10.80 -5.76 5.15
C SER A 108 -11.17 -7.22 5.43
N CYS A 109 -10.23 -8.04 5.90
CA CYS A 109 -10.47 -9.43 6.25
C CYS A 109 -10.55 -9.59 7.77
N GLU A 110 -11.77 -9.67 8.29
CA GLU A 110 -12.01 -9.88 9.73
C GLU A 110 -12.43 -11.31 10.09
N THR A 111 -12.66 -12.20 9.11
CA THR A 111 -12.89 -13.64 9.33
C THR A 111 -12.41 -14.46 8.14
N ALA A 112 -11.96 -15.69 8.40
CA ALA A 112 -11.43 -16.60 7.39
C ALA A 112 -12.46 -16.85 6.26
N GLY A 113 -12.18 -16.36 5.06
CA GLY A 113 -13.00 -16.64 3.86
C GLY A 113 -13.20 -15.51 2.86
N CYS A 114 -12.32 -14.50 2.80
CA CYS A 114 -12.34 -13.46 1.77
C CYS A 114 -11.14 -13.63 0.82
#